data_AF-A0A9P7L187-F1
#
_entry.id   AF-A0A9P7L187-F1
#
_cell.length_a   1.000
_cell.length_b   1.000
_cell.length_c   1.000
_cell.angle_alpha   90.00
_cell.angle_beta   90.00
_cell.angle_gamma   90.00
#
_symmetry.space_group_name_H-M   'P 1'
#
loop_
_entity.id
_entity.type
_entity.pdbx_description
1 polymer ?
#
loop_
_entity_poly.entity_id
_entity_poly.type
_entity_poly.pdbx_seq_one_letter_code
_entity_poly.pdbx_strand_id
1 'polypeptide(L)'
;MGQQYSQPRPGIKLQVIGAGLPRTGTASISRALEILLDGPVYHGGTQAFLGPEREIKTWIQVLNQWRPESISIRRSNLDLIKERVDGFVAITDSPGSTLVRELMAIYPDAKVICTVRDIGSWERSMATVSNKSTQWFLRFILFPLPSLRYFVDYIDALRQQCTSPG
;
A
#
# COMPACT_ATOMS: atom_id res chain seq x y z
N MET A 1 -2.64 -14.34 -11.79
CA MET A 1 -2.00 -13.60 -10.68
C MET A 1 -3.00 -13.56 -9.54
N GLY A 2 -2.86 -14.49 -8.59
CA GLY A 2 -3.71 -14.58 -7.40
C GLY A 2 -2.79 -14.81 -6.21
N GLN A 3 -1.98 -13.81 -5.88
CA GLN A 3 -1.21 -13.87 -4.64
C GLN A 3 -2.20 -13.80 -3.48
N GLN A 4 -2.08 -14.74 -2.54
CA GLN A 4 -2.78 -14.64 -1.27
C GLN A 4 -2.20 -13.47 -0.47
N TYR A 5 -2.99 -12.90 0.42
CA TYR A 5 -2.45 -11.93 1.36
C TYR A 5 -1.52 -12.64 2.35
N SER A 6 -0.40 -12.02 2.70
CA SER A 6 0.60 -12.57 3.62
C SER A 6 0.26 -12.23 5.08
N GLN A 7 0.68 -13.08 6.03
CA GLN A 7 0.49 -12.86 7.47
C GLN A 7 1.79 -12.33 8.10
N PRO A 8 1.70 -11.38 9.06
CA PRO A 8 2.88 -10.91 9.77
C PRO A 8 3.47 -12.02 10.64
N ARG A 9 4.80 -12.07 10.73
CA ARG A 9 5.53 -12.96 11.65
C ARG A 9 6.09 -12.15 12.82
N PRO A 10 5.74 -12.47 14.08
CA PRO A 10 6.27 -11.77 15.24
C PRO A 10 7.81 -11.77 15.29
N GLY A 11 8.40 -10.65 15.71
CA GLY A 11 9.86 -10.51 15.81
C GLY A 11 10.58 -10.13 14.51
N ILE A 12 9.87 -10.13 13.38
CA ILE A 12 10.40 -9.62 12.11
C ILE A 12 10.25 -8.10 12.03
N LYS A 13 11.32 -7.43 11.59
CA LYS A 13 11.32 -6.01 11.27
C LYS A 13 11.45 -5.80 9.76
N LEU A 14 10.96 -4.65 9.31
CA LEU A 14 11.05 -4.23 7.91
C LEU A 14 12.51 -4.00 7.51
N GLN A 15 12.94 -4.66 6.43
CA GLN A 15 14.29 -4.56 5.87
C GLN A 15 14.29 -3.85 4.52
N VAL A 16 13.20 -3.95 3.74
CA VAL A 16 13.09 -3.34 2.41
C VAL A 16 11.79 -2.57 2.23
N ILE A 17 11.91 -1.33 1.74
CA ILE A 17 10.80 -0.46 1.34
C ILE A 17 10.77 -0.39 -0.18
N GLY A 18 9.70 -0.90 -0.78
CA GLY A 18 9.42 -0.79 -2.21
C GLY A 18 8.78 0.55 -2.54
N ALA A 19 9.57 1.48 -3.10
CA ALA A 19 9.13 2.79 -3.58
C ALA A 19 8.56 2.78 -5.00
N GLY A 20 8.59 1.62 -5.68
CA GLY A 20 8.04 1.47 -7.02
C GLY A 20 6.51 1.59 -7.03
N LEU A 21 5.98 2.41 -7.94
CA LEU A 21 4.55 2.61 -8.12
C LEU A 21 3.84 1.30 -8.54
N PRO A 22 2.52 1.17 -8.31
CA PRO A 22 1.74 0.10 -8.90
C PRO A 22 2.04 -0.05 -10.39
N ARG A 23 2.04 -1.30 -10.88
CA ARG A 23 2.27 -1.65 -12.31
C ARG A 23 3.71 -1.45 -12.81
N THR A 24 4.67 -1.27 -11.91
CA THR A 24 6.12 -1.28 -12.21
C THR A 24 6.80 -2.63 -11.92
N GLY A 25 6.02 -3.70 -11.71
CA GLY A 25 6.54 -5.03 -11.36
C GLY A 25 6.53 -5.36 -9.87
N THR A 26 5.73 -4.63 -9.08
CA THR A 26 5.60 -4.80 -7.62
C THR A 26 5.40 -6.25 -7.19
N ALA A 27 4.42 -6.98 -7.75
CA ALA A 27 4.19 -8.38 -7.40
C ALA A 27 5.40 -9.32 -7.63
N SER A 28 6.19 -9.05 -8.68
CA SER A 28 7.40 -9.84 -8.97
C SER A 28 8.52 -9.53 -7.97
N ILE A 29 8.75 -8.24 -7.64
CA ILE A 29 9.75 -7.88 -6.65
C ILE A 29 9.33 -8.34 -5.24
N SER A 30 8.04 -8.31 -4.90
CA SER A 30 7.56 -8.86 -3.62
C SER A 30 7.89 -10.34 -3.48
N ARG A 31 7.66 -11.12 -4.54
CA ARG A 31 7.99 -12.55 -4.54
C ARG A 31 9.50 -12.79 -4.43
N ALA A 32 10.31 -11.99 -5.12
CA ALA A 32 11.76 -12.08 -5.02
C ALA A 32 12.25 -11.79 -3.59
N LEU A 33 11.71 -10.74 -2.95
CA LEU A 33 12.05 -10.36 -1.57
C LEU A 33 11.60 -11.40 -0.55
N GLU A 34 10.45 -12.04 -0.75
CA GLU A 34 9.99 -13.14 0.10
C GLU A 34 11.00 -14.31 0.09
N ILE A 35 11.54 -14.65 -1.08
CA ILE A 35 12.56 -15.69 -1.24
C ILE A 35 13.89 -15.26 -0.62
N LEU A 36 14.36 -14.04 -0.91
CA LEU A 36 15.69 -13.57 -0.52
C LEU A 36 15.81 -13.26 0.97
N LEU A 37 14.72 -12.81 1.60
CA LEU A 37 14.72 -12.38 3.01
C LEU A 37 14.05 -13.40 3.94
N ASP A 38 13.62 -14.55 3.41
CA ASP A 38 12.92 -15.63 4.13
C ASP A 38 11.79 -15.12 5.04
N GLY A 39 10.93 -14.27 4.48
CA GLY A 39 10.08 -13.36 5.24
C GLY A 39 8.75 -13.06 4.55
N PRO A 40 7.66 -12.79 5.28
CA PRO A 40 6.42 -12.39 4.63
C PRO A 40 6.58 -10.96 4.11
N VAL A 41 6.10 -10.70 2.89
CA VAL A 41 6.15 -9.38 2.26
C VAL A 41 4.76 -8.78 2.22
N TYR A 42 4.62 -7.53 2.67
CA TYR A 42 3.40 -6.75 2.57
C TYR A 42 3.23 -6.25 1.13
N HIS A 43 2.29 -6.81 0.37
CA HIS A 43 1.92 -6.29 -0.94
C HIS A 43 0.58 -5.53 -0.86
N GLY A 44 0.63 -4.22 -1.03
CA GLY A 44 -0.51 -3.32 -0.83
C GLY A 44 -1.85 -3.79 -1.41
N GLY A 45 -1.89 -4.13 -2.69
CA GLY A 45 -3.13 -4.62 -3.32
C GLY A 45 -3.73 -5.90 -2.70
N THR A 46 -2.92 -6.90 -2.32
CA THR A 46 -3.45 -8.12 -1.71
C THR A 46 -3.90 -7.86 -0.27
N GLN A 47 -3.13 -7.07 0.49
CA GLN A 47 -3.45 -6.85 1.91
C GLN A 47 -4.71 -6.02 2.07
N ALA A 48 -4.90 -4.98 1.26
CA ALA A 48 -6.07 -4.12 1.33
C ALA A 48 -7.35 -4.84 0.89
N PHE A 49 -7.30 -5.69 -0.15
CA PHE A 49 -8.52 -6.22 -0.78
C PHE A 49 -8.84 -7.67 -0.43
N LEU A 50 -7.85 -8.47 -0.04
CA LEU A 50 -8.03 -9.87 0.34
C LEU A 50 -7.77 -10.10 1.83
N GLY A 51 -7.09 -9.17 2.49
CA GLY A 51 -6.83 -9.21 3.92
C GLY A 51 -8.03 -8.79 4.78
N PRO A 52 -7.87 -8.84 6.12
CA PRO A 52 -8.88 -8.41 7.07
C PRO A 52 -9.30 -6.95 6.83
N GLU A 53 -10.58 -6.65 7.05
CA GLU A 53 -11.15 -5.32 6.78
C GLU A 53 -10.46 -4.17 7.53
N ARG A 54 -9.83 -4.45 8.68
CA ARG A 54 -9.02 -3.47 9.40
C ARG A 54 -7.89 -2.90 8.54
N GLU A 55 -7.33 -3.66 7.60
CA GLU A 55 -6.22 -3.21 6.74
C GLU A 55 -6.67 -2.01 5.90
N ILE A 56 -7.71 -2.18 5.09
CA ILE A 56 -8.19 -1.11 4.21
C ILE A 56 -8.70 0.09 5.02
N LYS A 57 -9.34 -0.13 6.17
CA LYS A 57 -9.80 0.95 7.06
C LYS A 57 -8.66 1.78 7.63
N THR A 58 -7.61 1.13 8.17
CA THR A 58 -6.44 1.83 8.69
C THR A 58 -5.77 2.64 7.59
N TRP A 59 -5.62 2.08 6.38
CA TRP A 59 -5.00 2.83 5.30
C TRP A 59 -5.85 4.00 4.82
N ILE A 60 -7.18 3.86 4.72
CA ILE A 60 -8.06 5.01 4.41
C ILE A 60 -7.84 6.13 5.42
N GLN A 61 -7.78 5.81 6.71
CA GLN A 61 -7.53 6.80 7.77
C GLN A 61 -6.18 7.51 7.58
N VAL A 62 -5.09 6.75 7.40
CA VAL A 62 -3.74 7.30 7.23
C VAL A 62 -3.63 8.13 5.94
N LEU A 63 -4.20 7.64 4.84
CA LEU A 63 -4.15 8.30 3.53
C LEU A 63 -4.96 9.60 3.50
N ASN A 64 -6.13 9.65 4.16
CA ASN A 64 -6.90 10.89 4.31
C ASN A 64 -6.16 11.94 5.17
N GLN A 65 -5.20 11.51 6.00
CA GLN A 65 -4.40 12.36 6.88
C GLN A 65 -2.93 12.45 6.43
N TRP A 66 -2.64 12.19 5.15
CA TRP A 66 -1.26 12.09 4.65
C TRP A 66 -0.45 13.38 4.86
N ARG A 67 -1.12 14.54 4.86
CA ARG A 67 -0.57 15.82 5.32
C ARG A 67 -1.12 16.11 6.72
N PRO A 68 -0.49 15.61 7.78
CA PRO A 68 -1.02 15.79 9.13
C PRO A 68 -0.97 17.27 9.52
N GLU A 69 -2.11 17.81 9.96
CA GLU A 69 -2.24 19.20 10.41
C GLU A 69 -1.52 19.48 11.74
N SER A 70 -1.21 18.43 12.49
CA SER A 70 -0.58 18.53 13.81
C SER A 70 0.42 17.41 14.08
N ILE A 71 1.31 17.65 15.05
CA ILE A 71 2.31 16.67 15.49
C ILE A 71 1.63 15.42 16.09
N SER A 72 0.49 15.58 16.77
CA SER A 72 -0.23 14.44 17.36
C SER A 72 -0.82 13.52 16.28
N ILE A 73 -1.40 14.09 15.21
CA ILE A 73 -1.89 13.31 14.07
C ILE A 73 -0.73 12.60 13.38
N ARG A 74 0.40 13.30 13.17
CA ARG A 74 1.60 12.68 12.59
C ARG A 74 2.08 11.47 13.40
N ARG A 75 2.15 11.58 14.72
CA ARG A 75 2.57 10.46 15.60
C ARG A 75 1.59 9.30 15.51
N SER A 76 0.29 9.58 15.62
CA SER A 76 -0.76 8.57 15.47
C SER A 76 -0.67 7.82 14.12
N ASN A 77 -0.42 8.55 13.03
CA ASN A 77 -0.23 7.93 11.71
C ASN A 77 1.02 7.04 11.65
N LEU A 78 2.14 7.47 12.23
CA LEU A 78 3.35 6.65 12.29
C LEU A 78 3.12 5.37 13.11
N ASP A 79 2.39 5.45 14.23
CA ASP A 79 2.04 4.31 15.06
C ASP A 79 1.14 3.32 14.29
N LEU A 80 0.13 3.82 13.57
CA LEU A 80 -0.74 3.00 12.71
C LEU A 80 0.03 2.34 11.56
N ILE A 81 0.92 3.07 10.88
CA ILE A 81 1.78 2.53 9.82
C ILE A 81 2.65 1.41 10.38
N LYS A 82 3.28 1.64 11.54
CA LYS A 82 4.12 0.65 12.21
C LYS A 82 3.30 -0.60 12.55
N GLU A 83 2.10 -0.44 13.10
CA GLU A 83 1.20 -1.54 13.46
C GLU A 83 0.76 -2.41 12.27
N ARG A 84 0.66 -1.83 11.07
CA ARG A 84 0.32 -2.59 9.84
C ARG A 84 1.53 -3.29 9.21
N VAL A 85 2.73 -2.76 9.41
CA VAL A 85 3.94 -3.18 8.69
C VAL A 85 4.90 -4.00 9.56
N ASP A 86 4.81 -3.92 10.89
CA ASP A 86 5.57 -4.78 11.80
C ASP A 86 5.26 -6.26 11.51
N GLY A 87 6.30 -7.10 11.52
CA GLY A 87 6.20 -8.52 11.19
C GLY A 87 6.35 -8.86 9.70
N PHE A 88 6.58 -7.88 8.83
CA PHE A 88 6.91 -8.08 7.41
C PHE A 88 8.37 -7.71 7.14
N VAL A 89 9.07 -8.49 6.29
CA VAL A 89 10.46 -8.19 5.89
C VAL A 89 10.53 -7.10 4.83
N ALA A 90 9.47 -6.94 4.05
CA ALA A 90 9.38 -5.89 3.05
C ALA A 90 7.95 -5.40 2.86
N ILE A 91 7.81 -4.18 2.35
CA ILE A 91 6.55 -3.61 1.89
C ILE A 91 6.70 -3.15 0.45
N THR A 92 5.68 -3.38 -0.37
CA THR A 92 5.67 -3.11 -1.81
C THR A 92 4.28 -2.67 -2.22
N ASP A 93 4.18 -2.00 -3.39
CA ASP A 93 2.91 -1.48 -3.93
C ASP A 93 2.31 -0.33 -3.08
N SER A 94 1.12 0.16 -3.43
CA SER A 94 0.42 1.20 -2.65
C SER A 94 -0.31 0.60 -1.45
N PRO A 95 -0.18 1.15 -0.24
CA PRO A 95 0.22 2.54 0.03
C PRO A 95 1.70 2.73 0.42
N GLY A 96 2.47 1.65 0.60
CA GLY A 96 3.87 1.76 1.04
C GLY A 96 4.75 2.61 0.11
N SER A 97 4.52 2.50 -1.20
CA SER A 97 5.22 3.31 -2.23
C SER A 97 4.99 4.82 -2.12
N THR A 98 3.89 5.28 -1.51
CA THR A 98 3.61 6.72 -1.31
C THR A 98 4.00 7.21 0.08
N LEU A 99 4.29 6.30 1.02
CA LEU A 99 4.63 6.59 2.42
C LEU A 99 6.10 6.29 2.74
N VAL A 100 6.99 6.43 1.76
CA VAL A 100 8.42 6.09 1.90
C VAL A 100 9.09 6.91 3.02
N ARG A 101 8.73 8.19 3.16
CA ARG A 101 9.31 9.07 4.19
C ARG A 101 8.92 8.63 5.60
N GLU A 102 7.66 8.27 5.79
CA GLU A 102 7.10 7.77 7.04
C GLU A 102 7.72 6.42 7.39
N LEU A 103 7.81 5.52 6.41
CA LEU A 103 8.44 4.20 6.59
C LEU A 103 9.93 4.31 6.93
N MET A 104 10.68 5.23 6.31
CA MET A 104 12.07 5.48 6.66
C MET A 104 12.23 6.10 8.05
N ALA A 105 11.27 6.89 8.52
CA ALA A 105 11.28 7.42 9.89
C ALA A 105 11.05 6.31 10.94
N ILE A 106 10.23 5.31 10.61
CA ILE A 106 9.95 4.17 11.51
C ILE A 106 11.07 3.12 11.45
N TYR A 107 11.59 2.84 10.25
CA TYR A 107 12.60 1.82 9.98
C TYR A 107 13.82 2.44 9.28
N PRO A 108 14.67 3.18 10.01
CA PRO A 108 15.79 3.94 9.42
C PRO A 108 16.86 3.04 8.77
N ASP A 109 16.96 1.78 9.20
CA ASP A 109 17.92 0.81 8.65
C ASP A 109 17.43 0.11 7.37
N ALA A 110 16.14 0.25 7.03
CA ALA A 110 15.54 -0.40 5.88
C ALA A 110 16.08 0.20 4.57
N LYS A 111 16.35 -0.66 3.58
CA LYS A 111 16.80 -0.25 2.25
C LYS A 111 15.60 0.12 1.38
N VAL A 112 15.74 1.13 0.55
CA VAL A 112 14.69 1.57 -0.39
C VAL A 112 15.02 1.06 -1.79
N ILE A 113 14.06 0.37 -2.42
CA ILE A 113 14.15 -0.09 -3.82
C ILE A 113 13.03 0.57 -4.62
N CYS A 114 13.38 1.26 -5.70
CA CYS A 114 12.43 1.85 -6.62
C CYS A 114 12.43 1.10 -7.95
N THR A 115 11.39 0.30 -8.22
CA THR A 115 11.19 -0.30 -9.53
C THR A 115 10.61 0.73 -10.49
N VAL A 116 11.21 0.83 -11.68
CA VAL A 116 10.83 1.80 -12.71
C VAL A 116 10.38 1.08 -13.98
N ARG A 117 9.58 1.77 -14.79
CA ARG A 117 9.08 1.30 -16.09
C ARG A 117 9.00 2.49 -17.04
N ASP A 118 9.14 2.23 -18.34
CA ASP A 118 8.83 3.20 -19.39
C ASP A 118 7.45 3.84 -19.15
N ILE A 119 7.39 5.18 -19.23
CA ILE A 119 6.22 5.97 -18.83
C ILE A 119 5.00 5.62 -19.68
N GLY A 120 5.14 5.57 -21.01
CA GLY A 120 4.01 5.28 -21.90
C GLY A 120 3.47 3.86 -21.70
N SER A 121 4.35 2.91 -21.43
CA SER A 121 3.98 1.53 -21.10
C SER A 121 3.32 1.41 -19.72
N TRP A 122 3.79 2.18 -18.75
CA TRP A 122 3.21 2.25 -17.41
C TRP A 122 1.81 2.86 -17.45
N GLU A 123 1.62 3.99 -18.14
CA GLU A 123 0.33 4.66 -18.30
C GLU A 123 -0.71 3.75 -18.93
N ARG A 124 -0.38 3.07 -20.04
CA ARG A 124 -1.27 2.08 -20.67
C ARG A 124 -1.65 0.97 -19.70
N SER A 125 -0.71 0.47 -18.91
CA SER A 125 -1.01 -0.55 -17.89
C SER A 125 -1.85 -0.02 -16.74
N MET A 126 -1.65 1.23 -16.32
CA MET A 126 -2.41 1.88 -15.25
C MET A 126 -3.85 2.17 -15.69
N ALA A 127 -4.05 2.59 -16.94
CA ALA A 127 -5.36 2.91 -17.49
C ALA A 127 -6.34 1.71 -17.44
N THR A 128 -5.82 0.48 -17.61
CA THR A 128 -6.64 -0.74 -17.50
C THR A 128 -7.24 -0.92 -16.10
N VAL A 129 -6.54 -0.46 -15.06
CA VAL A 129 -6.98 -0.55 -13.67
C VAL A 129 -7.79 0.69 -13.29
N SER A 130 -7.26 1.90 -13.55
CA SER A 130 -7.89 3.16 -13.14
C SER A 130 -9.30 3.37 -13.71
N ASN A 131 -9.53 3.08 -15.00
CA ASN A 131 -10.83 3.29 -15.64
C ASN A 131 -11.94 2.37 -15.09
N LYS A 132 -11.55 1.24 -14.51
CA LYS A 132 -12.49 0.24 -13.96
C LYS A 132 -12.73 0.41 -12.46
N SER A 133 -11.90 1.17 -11.76
CA SER A 133 -11.88 1.19 -10.29
C SER A 133 -12.72 2.29 -9.64
N THR A 134 -13.22 3.29 -10.39
CA THR A 134 -13.95 4.43 -9.80
C THR A 134 -15.30 4.70 -10.42
N GLN A 135 -15.98 3.64 -10.86
CA GLN A 135 -17.37 3.75 -11.28
C GLN A 135 -18.26 3.87 -10.04
N TRP A 136 -19.12 4.89 -9.99
CA TRP A 136 -19.95 5.20 -8.82
C TRP A 136 -20.82 4.01 -8.37
N PHE A 137 -21.29 3.19 -9.32
CA PHE A 137 -22.12 2.03 -9.04
C PHE A 137 -21.38 0.90 -8.31
N LEU A 138 -20.03 0.89 -8.33
CA LEU A 138 -19.24 -0.11 -7.60
C LEU A 138 -19.45 -0.04 -6.10
N ARG A 139 -19.76 1.14 -5.54
CA ARG A 139 -20.12 1.28 -4.12
C ARG A 139 -21.33 0.40 -3.76
N PHE A 140 -22.32 0.29 -4.65
CA PHE A 140 -23.50 -0.55 -4.45
C PHE A 140 -23.19 -2.03 -4.68
N ILE A 141 -22.42 -2.36 -5.73
CA ILE A 141 -22.07 -3.76 -6.04
C ILE A 141 -21.18 -4.38 -4.97
N LEU A 142 -20.22 -3.61 -4.44
CA LEU A 142 -19.25 -4.11 -3.45
C LEU A 142 -19.77 -4.01 -2.01
N PHE A 143 -20.90 -3.36 -1.76
CA PHE A 143 -21.48 -3.19 -0.42
C PHE A 143 -21.61 -4.48 0.41
N PRO A 144 -22.10 -5.62 -0.14
CA PRO A 144 -22.21 -6.87 0.63
C PRO A 144 -20.85 -7.55 0.86
N LEU A 145 -19.79 -7.14 0.17
CA LEU A 145 -18.47 -7.74 0.25
C LEU A 145 -17.61 -6.96 1.27
N PRO A 146 -17.08 -7.61 2.34
CA PRO A 146 -16.43 -6.94 3.48
C PRO A 146 -15.37 -5.88 3.13
N SER A 147 -14.10 -6.24 2.99
CA SER A 147 -13.01 -5.29 2.68
C SER A 147 -13.29 -4.51 1.39
N LEU A 148 -13.97 -5.13 0.42
CA LEU A 148 -14.24 -4.53 -0.89
C LEU A 148 -15.27 -3.40 -0.85
N ARG A 149 -16.16 -3.31 0.14
CA ARG A 149 -17.09 -2.17 0.25
C ARG A 149 -16.38 -0.82 0.41
N TYR A 150 -15.16 -0.84 0.94
CA TYR A 150 -14.30 0.33 1.12
C TYR A 150 -13.36 0.59 -0.06
N PHE A 151 -13.44 -0.22 -1.12
CA PHE A 151 -12.55 -0.14 -2.28
C PHE A 151 -12.53 1.26 -2.90
N VAL A 152 -13.70 1.85 -3.14
CA VAL A 152 -13.79 3.17 -3.78
C VAL A 152 -13.20 4.25 -2.88
N ASP A 153 -13.51 4.22 -1.57
CA ASP A 153 -12.96 5.19 -0.60
C ASP A 153 -11.43 5.11 -0.51
N TYR A 154 -10.87 3.89 -0.59
CA TYR A 154 -9.43 3.68 -0.62
C TYR A 154 -8.78 4.23 -1.88
N ILE A 155 -9.39 4.02 -3.06
CA ILE A 155 -8.89 4.58 -4.31
C ILE A 155 -9.00 6.11 -4.32
N ASP A 156 -10.08 6.66 -3.80
CA ASP A 156 -10.27 8.11 -3.68
C ASP A 156 -9.18 8.73 -2.78
N ALA A 157 -8.87 8.09 -1.63
CA ALA A 157 -7.81 8.53 -0.72
C ALA A 157 -6.41 8.48 -1.36
N LEU A 158 -6.10 7.43 -2.13
CA LEU A 158 -4.84 7.34 -2.88
C LEU A 158 -4.72 8.45 -3.95
N ARG A 159 -5.81 8.78 -4.64
CA ARG A 159 -5.80 9.79 -5.71
C ARG A 159 -5.54 11.20 -5.18
N GLN A 160 -6.06 11.53 -4.00
CA GLN A 160 -5.84 12.84 -3.36
C GLN A 160 -4.34 13.14 -3.18
N GLN A 161 -3.51 12.12 -2.95
CA GLN A 161 -2.06 12.29 -2.83
C GLN A 161 -1.41 12.78 -4.14
N CYS A 162 -1.95 12.39 -5.29
CA CYS A 162 -1.43 12.76 -6.61
C CYS A 162 -1.97 14.09 -7.14
N THR A 163 -3.18 14.49 -6.73
CA THR A 163 -3.87 15.66 -7.30
C THR A 163 -3.74 16.94 -6.46
N SER A 164 -3.33 16.85 -5.19
CA SER A 164 -3.15 18.04 -4.36
C SER A 164 -1.85 18.78 -4.73
N PRO A 165 -1.91 20.09 -5.07
CA PRO A 165 -0.71 20.89 -5.30
C PRO A 165 0.18 20.88 -4.05
N GLY A 166 1.50 20.85 -4.30
CA GLY A 166 2.55 20.79 -3.28
C GLY A 166 2.74 22.09 -2.52
#